data_AF-A0A672F6G4-F1
#
_entry.id   AF-A0A672F6G4-F1
#
_cell.length_a   1.000
_cell.length_b   1.000
_cell.length_c   1.000
_cell.angle_alpha   90.00
_cell.angle_beta   90.00
_cell.angle_gamma   90.00
#
_symmetry.space_group_name_H-M   'P 1'
#
loop_
_entity.id
_entity.type
_entity.pdbx_description
1 polymer ?
#
loop_
_entity_poly.entity_id
_entity_poly.type
_entity_poly.pdbx_seq_one_letter_code
_entity_poly.pdbx_strand_id
1 'polypeptide(L)'
;LIHKGSSSLTAVYLSRLRLTRLLLEGGAYINESNEHGETPLMVACKTRHTDSQSVPKHKMVRYLLENGADPNIQDKTGKTALMHACLEQTGAEILSLLSEQRADPTLEDHSGLSALVYAVNSGNRDILSVLLDACKAKGKEVIIITTNKIPSGHQMTKQYLNVPPPPDLEERLHFTPASCTRHHMSSSYGLLHRAHRQLLLPNLAAPSLASGSPSV
;
A
#
# COMPACT_ATOMS: atom_id res chain seq x y z
N LEU A 1 35.04 -10.89 12.38
CA LEU A 1 34.31 -9.91 11.55
C LEU A 1 32.83 -10.13 11.77
N ILE A 2 32.21 -9.37 12.68
CA ILE A 2 30.77 -9.44 12.91
C ILE A 2 30.11 -8.69 11.77
N HIS A 3 29.25 -9.36 10.99
CA HIS A 3 28.41 -8.71 9.99
C HIS A 3 27.59 -7.61 10.68
N LYS A 4 27.96 -6.34 10.47
CA LYS A 4 27.32 -5.17 11.11
C LYS A 4 25.83 -5.07 10.74
N GLY A 5 25.45 -5.51 9.54
CA GLY A 5 24.05 -5.54 9.12
C GLY A 5 23.20 -6.49 9.94
N SER A 6 23.76 -7.63 10.32
CA SER A 6 23.04 -8.60 11.15
C SER A 6 22.76 -8.08 12.56
N SER A 7 23.67 -7.29 13.16
CA SER A 7 23.49 -6.80 14.53
C SER A 7 22.44 -5.68 14.62
N SER A 8 22.46 -4.72 13.68
CA SER A 8 21.45 -3.64 13.63
C SER A 8 20.05 -4.20 13.39
N LEU A 9 19.91 -5.10 12.41
CA LEU A 9 18.64 -5.73 12.08
C LEU A 9 18.13 -6.62 13.22
N THR A 10 19.02 -7.32 13.94
CA THR A 10 18.62 -8.10 15.13
C THR A 10 18.11 -7.19 16.25
N ALA A 11 18.76 -6.05 16.50
CA ALA A 11 18.32 -5.09 17.50
C ALA A 11 16.92 -4.52 17.18
N VAL A 12 16.68 -4.22 15.91
CA VAL A 12 15.37 -3.74 15.43
C VAL A 12 14.31 -4.82 15.46
N TYR A 13 14.63 -6.05 15.05
CA TYR A 13 13.73 -7.19 15.13
C TYR A 13 13.23 -7.41 16.57
N LEU A 14 14.15 -7.33 17.55
CA LEU A 14 13.86 -7.43 18.98
C LEU A 14 13.27 -6.15 19.60
N SER A 15 13.00 -5.11 18.79
CA SER A 15 12.50 -3.81 19.24
C SER A 15 13.33 -3.17 20.36
N ARG A 16 14.66 -3.34 20.33
CA ARG A 16 15.59 -2.79 21.34
C ARG A 16 16.09 -1.41 20.93
N LEU A 17 15.31 -0.37 21.23
CA LEU A 17 15.61 1.00 20.83
C LEU A 17 16.98 1.48 21.31
N ARG A 18 17.35 1.20 22.57
CA ARG A 18 18.65 1.61 23.10
C ARG A 18 19.82 0.95 22.38
N LEU A 19 19.71 -0.33 22.04
CA LEU A 19 20.74 -1.04 21.29
C LEU A 19 20.83 -0.53 19.85
N THR A 20 19.69 -0.33 19.20
CA THR A 20 19.59 0.25 17.85
C THR A 20 20.29 1.60 17.81
N ARG A 21 20.02 2.47 18.79
CA ARG A 21 20.66 3.78 18.93
C ARG A 21 22.18 3.69 19.05
N LEU A 22 22.68 2.84 19.96
CA LEU A 22 24.12 2.65 20.14
C LEU A 22 24.81 2.14 18.87
N LEU A 23 24.14 1.27 18.10
CA LEU A 23 24.67 0.76 16.84
C LEU A 23 24.77 1.86 15.79
N LEU A 24 23.74 2.70 15.63
CA LEU A 24 23.76 3.84 14.69
C LEU A 24 24.79 4.90 15.10
N GLU A 25 24.87 5.25 16.39
CA GLU A 25 25.91 6.14 16.93
C GLU A 25 27.32 5.56 16.72
N GLY A 26 27.45 4.23 16.75
CA GLY A 26 28.68 3.50 16.43
C GLY A 26 28.98 3.35 14.92
N GLY A 27 28.20 4.01 14.05
CA GLY A 27 28.42 4.02 12.61
C GLY A 27 27.81 2.84 11.85
N ALA A 28 26.83 2.13 12.42
CA ALA A 28 26.00 1.23 11.63
C ALA A 28 25.20 2.03 10.59
N TYR A 29 25.12 1.51 9.36
CA TYR A 29 24.42 2.20 8.29
C TYR A 29 22.90 1.99 8.42
N ILE A 30 22.13 3.09 8.44
CA ILE A 30 20.68 3.08 8.72
C ILE A 30 19.87 2.25 7.72
N ASN A 31 20.35 2.12 6.48
CA ASN A 31 19.71 1.36 5.42
C ASN A 31 20.46 0.05 5.09
N GLU A 32 21.30 -0.45 6.00
CA GLU A 32 22.00 -1.71 5.80
C GLU A 32 21.00 -2.88 5.71
N SER A 33 20.99 -3.56 4.58
CA SER A 33 20.05 -4.66 4.33
C SER A 33 20.66 -6.03 4.65
N ASN A 34 19.84 -7.00 5.05
CA ASN A 34 20.27 -8.40 5.16
C ASN A 34 20.32 -9.11 3.79
N GLU A 35 20.58 -10.43 3.83
CA GLU A 35 20.57 -11.33 2.68
C GLU A 35 19.21 -11.40 1.94
N HIS A 36 18.12 -10.87 2.49
CA HIS A 36 16.83 -10.77 1.82
C HIS A 36 16.59 -9.37 1.23
N GLY A 37 17.53 -8.44 1.38
CA GLY A 37 17.35 -7.04 1.00
C GLY A 37 16.51 -6.25 2.01
N GLU A 38 16.22 -6.80 3.19
CA GLU A 38 15.38 -6.14 4.18
C GLU A 38 16.17 -5.10 4.96
N THR A 39 15.70 -3.85 4.93
CA THR A 39 16.27 -2.76 5.72
C THR A 39 15.74 -2.78 7.16
N PRO A 40 16.37 -2.04 8.09
CA PRO A 40 15.87 -1.91 9.46
C PRO A 40 14.42 -1.42 9.51
N LEU A 41 14.05 -0.47 8.63
CA LEU A 41 12.69 0.04 8.57
C LEU A 41 11.69 -1.04 8.16
N MET A 42 12.02 -1.91 7.20
CA MET A 42 11.18 -3.05 6.84
C MET A 42 11.04 -4.04 8.00
N VAL A 43 12.14 -4.38 8.67
CA VAL A 43 12.12 -5.28 9.83
C VAL A 43 11.26 -4.71 10.96
N ALA A 44 11.30 -3.41 11.21
CA ALA A 44 10.46 -2.75 12.20
C ALA A 44 8.96 -2.85 11.85
N CYS A 45 8.60 -2.71 10.56
CA CYS A 45 7.23 -2.90 10.09
C CYS A 45 6.77 -4.37 10.24
N LYS A 46 7.65 -5.34 10.01
CA LYS A 46 7.34 -6.78 10.00
C LYS A 46 7.31 -7.45 11.37
N THR A 47 8.19 -7.04 12.27
CA THR A 47 8.37 -7.79 13.52
C THR A 47 7.08 -7.84 14.35
N ARG A 48 6.79 -9.02 14.90
CA ARG A 48 5.75 -9.25 15.91
C ARG A 48 6.36 -9.56 17.27
N HIS A 49 7.68 -9.44 17.39
CA HIS A 49 8.41 -9.71 18.62
C HIS A 49 7.98 -8.73 19.71
N THR A 50 7.63 -9.27 20.87
CA THR A 50 7.32 -8.48 22.05
C THR A 50 7.82 -9.22 23.29
N ASP A 51 8.55 -8.50 24.12
CA ASP A 51 9.02 -8.93 25.43
C ASP A 51 9.04 -7.72 26.39
N SER A 52 9.47 -7.94 27.63
CA SER A 52 9.51 -6.90 28.67
C SER A 52 10.40 -5.70 28.35
N GLN A 53 11.23 -5.77 27.30
CA GLN A 53 12.21 -4.75 26.94
C GLN A 53 11.97 -4.17 25.54
N SER A 54 10.95 -4.67 24.84
CA SER A 54 10.58 -4.23 23.50
C SER A 54 9.89 -2.87 23.59
N VAL A 55 10.33 -1.91 22.78
CA VAL A 55 9.54 -0.67 22.61
C VAL A 55 8.34 -0.94 21.69
N PRO A 56 7.25 -0.17 21.82
CA PRO A 56 6.17 -0.19 20.84
C PRO A 56 6.69 0.03 19.41
N LYS A 57 6.13 -0.71 18.44
CA LYS A 57 6.55 -0.68 17.02
C LYS A 57 6.67 0.75 16.46
N HIS A 58 5.68 1.59 16.73
CA HIS A 58 5.64 2.98 16.25
C HIS A 58 6.83 3.83 16.73
N LYS A 59 7.35 3.59 17.95
CA LYS A 59 8.55 4.28 18.44
C LYS A 59 9.79 3.87 17.68
N MET A 60 9.93 2.59 17.36
CA MET A 60 11.07 2.10 16.56
C MET A 60 11.01 2.64 15.13
N VAL A 61 9.84 2.56 14.48
CA VAL A 61 9.64 3.09 13.12
C VAL A 61 9.93 4.58 13.06
N ARG A 62 9.36 5.38 13.99
CA ARG A 62 9.61 6.82 14.09
C ARG A 62 11.10 7.12 14.23
N TYR A 63 11.79 6.43 15.15
CA TYR A 63 13.21 6.64 15.36
C TYR A 63 14.04 6.36 14.11
N LEU A 64 13.79 5.25 13.41
CA LEU A 64 14.51 4.92 12.17
C LEU A 64 14.29 5.99 11.10
N LEU A 65 13.06 6.45 10.91
CA LEU A 65 12.71 7.48 9.96
C LEU A 65 13.35 8.84 10.29
N GLU A 66 13.31 9.26 11.56
CA GLU A 66 13.96 10.49 12.04
C GLU A 66 15.49 10.47 11.85
N ASN A 67 16.09 9.28 11.76
CA ASN A 67 17.52 9.08 11.48
C ASN A 67 17.82 8.82 10.00
N GLY A 68 16.87 9.11 9.09
CA GLY A 68 17.08 9.06 7.65
C GLY A 68 16.96 7.67 7.02
N ALA A 69 16.24 6.74 7.66
CA ALA A 69 15.86 5.50 6.99
C ALA A 69 14.99 5.81 5.76
N ASP A 70 15.33 5.21 4.62
CA ASP A 70 14.59 5.43 3.37
C ASP A 70 13.42 4.43 3.26
N PRO A 71 12.15 4.89 3.27
CA PRO A 71 10.99 4.02 3.16
C PRO A 71 10.77 3.42 1.77
N ASN A 72 11.47 3.90 0.74
CA ASN A 72 11.28 3.53 -0.66
C ASN A 72 12.27 2.47 -1.14
N ILE A 73 13.24 2.05 -0.31
CA ILE A 73 14.08 0.90 -0.62
C ILE A 73 13.18 -0.33 -0.81
N GLN A 74 13.53 -1.17 -1.78
CA GLN A 74 12.85 -2.42 -2.08
C GLN A 74 13.73 -3.61 -1.67
N ASP A 75 13.11 -4.60 -1.02
CA ASP A 75 13.78 -5.88 -0.73
C ASP A 75 13.95 -6.73 -2.01
N LYS A 76 14.51 -7.93 -1.89
CA LYS A 76 14.71 -8.82 -3.04
C LYS A 76 13.42 -9.28 -3.74
N THR A 77 12.25 -9.06 -3.13
CA THR A 77 10.94 -9.31 -3.73
C THR A 77 10.31 -8.06 -4.31
N GLY A 78 10.98 -6.92 -4.24
CA GLY A 78 10.47 -5.63 -4.67
C GLY A 78 9.63 -4.93 -3.59
N LYS A 79 9.54 -5.44 -2.35
CA LYS A 79 8.64 -4.86 -1.34
C LYS A 79 9.29 -3.71 -0.59
N THR A 80 8.53 -2.63 -0.41
CA THR A 80 8.91 -1.47 0.43
C THR A 80 8.45 -1.65 1.87
N ALA A 81 8.92 -0.77 2.77
CA ALA A 81 8.43 -0.74 4.16
C ALA A 81 6.91 -0.54 4.25
N LEU A 82 6.34 0.28 3.35
CA LEU A 82 4.90 0.54 3.29
C LEU A 82 4.10 -0.68 2.85
N MET A 83 4.61 -1.48 1.90
CA MET A 83 3.97 -2.74 1.51
C MET A 83 3.98 -3.75 2.65
N HIS A 84 5.11 -3.90 3.35
CA HIS A 84 5.19 -4.75 4.55
C HIS A 84 4.23 -4.27 5.65
N ALA A 85 4.13 -2.95 5.86
CA ALA A 85 3.18 -2.36 6.80
C ALA A 85 1.71 -2.71 6.48
N CYS A 86 1.33 -2.73 5.19
CA CYS A 86 0.00 -3.16 4.75
C CYS A 86 -0.21 -4.67 4.89
N LEU A 87 0.77 -5.49 4.50
CA LEU A 87 0.72 -6.95 4.59
C LEU A 87 0.53 -7.44 6.03
N GLU A 88 1.28 -6.84 6.96
CA GLU A 88 1.25 -7.18 8.38
C GLU A 88 0.10 -6.49 9.13
N GLN A 89 -0.75 -5.77 8.40
CA GLN A 89 -1.88 -4.99 8.91
C GLN A 89 -1.48 -4.09 10.08
N THR A 90 -0.33 -3.43 9.93
CA THR A 90 0.14 -2.49 10.94
C THR A 90 -0.86 -1.34 11.08
N GLY A 91 -1.07 -0.88 12.32
CA GLY A 91 -2.06 0.16 12.60
C GLY A 91 -1.80 1.46 11.84
N ALA A 92 -2.85 2.26 11.69
CA ALA A 92 -2.85 3.54 10.98
C ALA A 92 -1.67 4.46 11.32
N GLU A 93 -1.20 4.46 12.59
CA GLU A 93 -0.06 5.27 13.02
C GLU A 93 1.21 4.97 12.23
N ILE A 94 1.51 3.70 11.92
CA ILE A 94 2.71 3.32 11.16
C ILE A 94 2.60 3.82 9.71
N LEU A 95 1.43 3.68 9.11
CA LEU A 95 1.17 4.12 7.74
C LEU A 95 1.27 5.65 7.61
N SER A 96 0.74 6.39 8.60
CA SER A 96 0.89 7.84 8.67
C SER A 96 2.34 8.26 8.78
N LEU A 97 3.13 7.61 9.67
CA LEU A 97 4.56 7.91 9.82
C LEU A 97 5.36 7.70 8.53
N LEU A 98 5.13 6.57 7.86
CA LEU A 98 5.77 6.30 6.58
C LEU A 98 5.34 7.32 5.51
N SER A 99 4.06 7.71 5.49
CA SER A 99 3.52 8.67 4.53
C SER A 99 4.10 10.07 4.70
N GLU A 100 4.20 10.54 5.95
CA GLU A 100 4.85 11.80 6.34
C GLU A 100 6.31 11.86 5.87
N GLN A 101 6.98 10.71 5.89
CA GLN A 101 8.39 10.57 5.49
C GLN A 101 8.55 10.17 4.02
N ARG A 102 7.59 10.57 3.18
CA ARG A 102 7.61 10.43 1.72
C ARG A 102 7.70 8.99 1.20
N ALA A 103 7.15 8.01 1.92
CA ALA A 103 6.94 6.67 1.36
C ALA A 103 6.03 6.73 0.12
N ASP A 104 6.44 6.09 -0.97
CA ASP A 104 5.69 6.08 -2.22
C ASP A 104 4.73 4.87 -2.28
N PRO A 105 3.41 5.10 -2.20
CA PRO A 105 2.42 4.03 -2.30
C PRO A 105 2.25 3.46 -3.71
N THR A 106 2.86 4.08 -4.75
CA THR A 106 2.76 3.60 -6.13
C THR A 106 3.89 2.70 -6.58
N LEU A 107 4.93 2.52 -5.76
CA LEU A 107 5.93 1.50 -6.05
C LEU A 107 5.24 0.14 -6.15
N GLU A 108 5.74 -0.70 -7.05
CA GLU A 108 5.25 -2.05 -7.29
C GLU A 108 6.36 -3.05 -6.95
N ASP A 109 5.97 -4.15 -6.30
CA ASP A 109 6.87 -5.27 -6.07
C ASP A 109 7.13 -6.05 -7.38
N HIS A 110 7.97 -7.10 -7.33
CA HIS A 110 8.26 -7.91 -8.52
C HIS A 110 7.05 -8.68 -9.07
N SER A 111 5.93 -8.70 -8.35
CA SER A 111 4.66 -9.28 -8.79
C SER A 111 3.69 -8.22 -9.36
N GLY A 112 4.13 -6.95 -9.45
CA GLY A 112 3.29 -5.82 -9.88
C GLY A 112 2.29 -5.36 -8.81
N LEU A 113 2.51 -5.69 -7.53
CA LEU A 113 1.60 -5.32 -6.45
C LEU A 113 2.12 -4.09 -5.70
N SER A 114 1.25 -3.09 -5.58
CA SER A 114 1.52 -1.88 -4.79
C SER A 114 1.07 -2.01 -3.33
N ALA A 115 1.45 -1.05 -2.48
CA ALA A 115 0.92 -0.96 -1.11
C ALA A 115 -0.61 -0.88 -1.07
N LEU A 116 -1.22 -0.21 -2.05
CA LEU A 116 -2.66 -0.05 -2.14
C LEU A 116 -3.36 -1.36 -2.53
N VAL A 117 -2.74 -2.14 -3.41
CA VAL A 117 -3.22 -3.49 -3.75
C VAL A 117 -3.20 -4.39 -2.52
N TYR A 118 -2.13 -4.34 -1.71
CA TYR A 118 -2.07 -5.09 -0.45
C TYR A 118 -3.14 -4.65 0.54
N ALA A 119 -3.37 -3.34 0.70
CA ALA A 119 -4.43 -2.81 1.57
C ALA A 119 -5.81 -3.34 1.15
N VAL A 120 -6.13 -3.32 -0.16
CA VAL A 120 -7.39 -3.88 -0.68
C VAL A 120 -7.50 -5.38 -0.42
N ASN A 121 -6.45 -6.15 -0.72
CA ASN A 121 -6.44 -7.61 -0.54
C ASN A 121 -6.59 -8.02 0.93
N SER A 122 -6.13 -7.19 1.87
CA SER A 122 -6.29 -7.43 3.31
C SER A 122 -7.74 -7.24 3.80
N GLY A 123 -8.58 -6.53 3.04
CA GLY A 123 -9.94 -6.16 3.46
C GLY A 123 -10.01 -5.14 4.60
N ASN A 124 -8.87 -4.61 5.07
CA ASN A 124 -8.81 -3.65 6.17
C ASN A 124 -9.12 -2.23 5.67
N ARG A 125 -10.34 -1.76 5.98
CA ARG A 125 -10.84 -0.45 5.52
C ARG A 125 -10.09 0.73 6.12
N ASP A 126 -9.54 0.58 7.33
CA ASP A 126 -8.82 1.66 8.01
C ASP A 126 -7.43 1.87 7.40
N ILE A 127 -6.74 0.78 7.06
CA ILE A 127 -5.46 0.84 6.32
C ILE A 127 -5.70 1.45 4.94
N LEU A 128 -6.77 1.01 4.26
CA LEU A 128 -7.12 1.51 2.95
C LEU A 128 -7.45 3.02 2.98
N SER A 129 -8.23 3.49 3.96
CA SER A 129 -8.59 4.91 4.07
C SER A 129 -7.37 5.80 4.28
N VAL A 130 -6.48 5.43 5.21
CA VAL A 130 -5.23 6.16 5.49
C VAL A 130 -4.37 6.25 4.24
N LEU A 131 -4.21 5.14 3.51
CA LEU A 131 -3.38 5.11 2.32
C LEU A 131 -3.99 5.91 1.16
N LEU A 132 -5.31 5.88 0.98
CA LEU A 132 -6.01 6.72 0.00
C LEU A 132 -5.87 8.20 0.32
N ASP A 133 -5.99 8.59 1.58
CA ASP A 133 -5.83 9.98 2.00
C ASP A 133 -4.38 10.45 1.82
N ALA A 134 -3.39 9.59 2.10
CA ALA A 134 -1.99 9.84 1.80
C ALA A 134 -1.72 10.00 0.29
N CYS A 135 -2.36 9.20 -0.56
CA CYS A 135 -2.27 9.34 -2.02
C CYS A 135 -2.87 10.67 -2.51
N LYS A 136 -4.06 11.03 -2.02
CA LYS A 136 -4.72 12.31 -2.35
C LYS A 136 -3.88 13.51 -1.95
N ALA A 137 -3.32 13.50 -0.74
CA ALA A 137 -2.43 14.56 -0.25
C ALA A 137 -1.18 14.74 -1.14
N LYS A 138 -0.76 13.70 -1.86
CA LYS A 138 0.35 13.72 -2.82
C LYS A 138 -0.08 14.02 -4.26
N GLY A 139 -1.34 14.39 -4.49
CA GLY A 139 -1.88 14.70 -5.83
C GLY A 139 -2.09 13.46 -6.72
N LYS A 140 -2.13 12.25 -6.14
CA LYS A 140 -2.39 11.00 -6.86
C LYS A 140 -3.89 10.66 -6.77
N GLU A 141 -4.71 11.42 -7.51
CA GLU A 141 -6.18 11.44 -7.32
C GLU A 141 -6.92 10.28 -8.03
N VAL A 142 -6.39 9.73 -9.12
CA VAL A 142 -7.07 8.68 -9.91
C VAL A 142 -6.36 7.35 -9.75
N ILE A 143 -6.88 6.52 -8.84
CA ILE A 143 -6.44 5.14 -8.69
C ILE A 143 -7.60 4.19 -9.01
N ILE A 144 -7.44 3.42 -10.09
CA ILE A 144 -8.39 2.38 -10.48
C ILE A 144 -7.83 1.06 -9.98
N ILE A 145 -8.54 0.41 -9.06
CA ILE A 145 -8.17 -0.92 -8.57
C ILE A 145 -9.24 -1.88 -9.09
N THR A 146 -8.83 -2.83 -9.93
CA THR A 146 -9.72 -3.92 -10.39
C THR A 146 -9.44 -5.15 -9.55
N THR A 147 -10.45 -5.66 -8.85
CA THR A 147 -10.38 -6.90 -8.07
C THR A 147 -11.18 -7.98 -8.78
N ASN A 148 -10.52 -8.98 -9.33
CA ASN A 148 -11.17 -10.13 -9.96
C ASN A 148 -11.09 -11.31 -8.99
N LYS A 149 -12.26 -11.79 -8.55
CA LYS A 149 -12.36 -12.95 -7.68
C LYS A 149 -12.43 -14.19 -8.56
N ILE A 150 -11.30 -14.89 -8.70
CA ILE A 150 -11.25 -16.14 -9.47
C ILE A 150 -11.98 -17.22 -8.64
N PRO A 151 -12.79 -18.10 -9.26
CA PRO A 151 -13.50 -19.18 -8.55
C PRO A 151 -12.60 -20.12 -7.73
N SER A 152 -11.28 -20.12 -7.98
CA SER A 152 -10.28 -20.87 -7.22
C SER A 152 -9.99 -20.31 -5.81
N GLY A 153 -10.64 -19.21 -5.42
CA GLY A 153 -10.41 -18.53 -4.14
C GLY A 153 -9.26 -17.52 -4.16
N HIS A 154 -8.42 -17.52 -5.20
CA HIS A 154 -7.41 -16.49 -5.41
C HIS A 154 -8.05 -15.20 -5.94
N GLN A 155 -7.90 -14.11 -5.19
CA GLN A 155 -8.27 -12.76 -5.63
C GLN A 155 -7.08 -12.17 -6.40
N MET A 156 -7.30 -11.77 -7.64
CA MET A 156 -6.31 -11.04 -8.43
C MET A 156 -6.69 -9.56 -8.45
N THR A 157 -5.83 -8.72 -7.88
CA THR A 157 -6.07 -7.28 -7.79
C THR A 157 -5.00 -6.55 -8.57
N LYS A 158 -5.41 -5.68 -9.50
CA LYS A 158 -4.51 -4.86 -10.32
C LYS A 158 -4.80 -3.39 -10.09
N GLN A 159 -3.74 -2.57 -10.04
CA GLN A 159 -3.83 -1.12 -9.96
C GLN A 159 -3.56 -0.50 -11.32
N TYR A 160 -4.33 0.52 -11.68
CA TYR A 160 -4.09 1.38 -12.84
C TYR A 160 -4.10 2.84 -12.39
N LEU A 161 -3.08 3.57 -12.82
CA LEU A 161 -2.97 5.01 -12.63
C LEU A 161 -3.51 5.71 -13.89
N ASN A 162 -4.51 6.58 -13.74
CA ASN A 162 -5.06 7.46 -14.79
C ASN A 162 -5.80 6.83 -16.01
N VAL A 163 -5.69 5.53 -16.31
CA VAL A 163 -6.40 4.90 -17.46
C VAL A 163 -6.92 3.51 -17.07
N PRO A 164 -8.23 3.22 -17.20
CA PRO A 164 -8.76 1.87 -17.00
C PRO A 164 -8.19 0.91 -18.06
N PRO A 165 -7.97 -0.37 -17.73
CA PRO A 165 -7.56 -1.34 -18.74
C PRO A 165 -8.60 -1.40 -19.86
N PRO A 166 -8.17 -1.55 -21.13
CA PRO A 166 -9.09 -1.83 -22.21
C PRO A 166 -9.86 -3.14 -21.91
N PRO A 167 -11.15 -3.22 -22.27
CA PRO A 167 -12.03 -4.34 -21.90
C PRO A 167 -11.51 -5.72 -22.38
N ASP A 168 -10.64 -5.76 -23.39
CA ASP A 168 -10.12 -7.00 -23.99
C ASP A 168 -8.99 -7.70 -23.21
N LEU A 169 -8.49 -7.11 -22.12
CA LEU A 169 -7.35 -7.69 -21.39
C LEU A 169 -7.73 -8.85 -20.45
N GLU A 170 -9.02 -9.09 -20.22
CA GLU A 170 -9.51 -10.18 -19.36
C GLU A 170 -9.69 -11.52 -20.10
N GLU A 171 -9.81 -11.52 -21.42
CA GLU A 171 -10.22 -12.73 -22.17
C GLU A 171 -9.07 -13.68 -22.55
N ARG A 172 -7.81 -13.27 -22.43
CA ARG A 172 -6.65 -14.08 -22.88
C ARG A 172 -6.15 -15.14 -21.90
N LEU A 173 -6.84 -15.39 -20.79
CA LEU A 173 -6.58 -16.54 -19.92
C LEU A 173 -7.66 -17.63 -19.99
N HIS A 174 -8.66 -17.49 -20.87
CA HIS A 174 -9.59 -18.57 -21.14
C HIS A 174 -8.95 -19.58 -22.11
N PHE A 175 -8.54 -20.71 -21.53
CA PHE A 175 -8.34 -21.99 -22.20
C PHE A 175 -9.26 -22.15 -23.43
N THR A 176 -8.67 -22.46 -24.58
CA THR A 176 -9.38 -22.84 -25.80
C THR A 176 -10.27 -24.09 -25.60
N PRO A 177 -11.36 -24.24 -26.36
CA PRO A 177 -12.60 -24.84 -25.87
C PRO A 177 -12.76 -26.32 -26.25
N ALA A 178 -13.44 -27.08 -25.38
CA ALA A 178 -14.19 -28.25 -25.84
C ALA A 178 -15.39 -28.55 -24.92
N SER A 179 -16.57 -28.58 -25.55
CA SER A 179 -17.80 -29.28 -25.15
C SER A 179 -18.79 -28.58 -24.21
N CYS A 180 -20.01 -28.48 -24.73
CA CYS A 180 -21.24 -27.94 -24.18
C CYS A 180 -21.61 -28.47 -22.79
N THR A 181 -22.18 -27.62 -21.93
CA THR A 181 -23.61 -27.67 -21.56
C THR A 181 -24.03 -26.42 -20.80
N ARG A 182 -25.27 -26.02 -21.05
CA ARG A 182 -25.95 -24.80 -20.63
C ARG A 182 -26.54 -25.03 -19.23
N HIS A 183 -26.16 -24.23 -18.23
CA HIS A 183 -27.04 -23.94 -17.09
C HIS A 183 -26.82 -22.53 -16.54
N HIS A 184 -27.95 -21.85 -16.40
CA HIS A 184 -28.19 -20.58 -15.74
C HIS A 184 -27.46 -20.47 -14.39
N MET A 185 -26.63 -19.43 -14.21
CA MET A 185 -26.35 -18.82 -12.91
C MET A 185 -26.11 -17.33 -13.09
N SER A 186 -26.93 -16.58 -12.37
CA SER A 186 -27.00 -15.14 -12.17
C SER A 186 -25.73 -14.32 -12.44
N SER A 187 -25.91 -13.29 -13.27
CA SER A 187 -25.03 -12.13 -13.42
C SER A 187 -24.53 -11.63 -12.07
N SER A 188 -23.27 -11.93 -11.75
CA SER A 188 -22.50 -11.28 -10.69
C SER A 188 -21.46 -10.34 -11.30
N TYR A 189 -21.86 -9.58 -12.32
CA TYR A 189 -21.26 -8.28 -12.65
C TYR A 189 -21.66 -7.28 -11.57
N GLY A 190 -21.09 -7.45 -10.37
CA GLY A 190 -21.42 -6.65 -9.20
C GLY A 190 -20.13 -6.29 -8.49
N LEU A 191 -19.83 -4.99 -8.52
CA LEU A 191 -18.76 -4.29 -7.77
C LEU A 191 -17.47 -4.04 -8.55
N LEU A 192 -17.60 -3.23 -9.60
CA LEU A 192 -16.72 -2.07 -9.81
C LEU A 192 -16.72 -1.26 -8.50
N HIS A 193 -15.93 -1.66 -7.50
CA HIS A 193 -15.74 -0.91 -6.27
C HIS A 193 -14.85 0.29 -6.57
N ARG A 194 -15.52 1.28 -7.17
CA ARG A 194 -15.02 2.58 -7.55
C ARG A 194 -14.57 3.29 -6.28
N ALA A 195 -13.27 3.24 -5.96
CA ALA A 195 -12.64 4.13 -4.97
C ALA A 195 -12.66 5.62 -5.41
N HIS A 196 -13.40 5.93 -6.49
CA HIS A 196 -13.58 7.26 -7.06
C HIS A 196 -15.05 7.53 -7.48
N ARG A 197 -16.04 7.13 -6.67
CA ARG A 197 -17.45 7.57 -6.83
C ARG A 197 -17.97 8.31 -5.59
N GLN A 198 -17.14 9.13 -4.97
CA GLN A 198 -17.61 10.05 -3.94
C GLN A 198 -17.09 11.49 -4.06
N LEU A 199 -16.32 11.83 -5.10
CA LEU A 199 -15.78 13.21 -5.25
C LEU A 199 -15.91 13.84 -6.64
N LEU A 200 -16.70 13.27 -7.56
CA LEU A 200 -17.04 13.93 -8.83
C LEU A 200 -18.55 13.95 -9.06
N LEU A 201 -19.23 14.83 -8.35
CA LEU A 201 -20.24 15.68 -8.98
C LEU A 201 -19.78 17.13 -8.74
N PRO A 202 -19.30 17.86 -9.75
CA PRO A 202 -19.41 19.31 -9.68
C PRO A 202 -20.90 19.62 -9.57
N ASN A 203 -21.27 20.36 -8.53
CA ASN A 203 -22.57 21.04 -8.49
C ASN A 203 -22.55 22.06 -9.64
N LEU A 204 -22.94 21.61 -10.83
CA LEU A 204 -23.23 22.45 -11.98
C LEU A 204 -24.50 23.24 -11.64
N ALA A 205 -24.32 24.33 -10.89
CA ALA A 205 -25.26 25.43 -10.94
C ALA A 205 -25.13 26.04 -12.35
N ALA A 206 -25.99 25.60 -13.27
CA ALA A 206 -26.18 26.29 -14.53
C ALA A 206 -26.95 27.61 -14.29
N PRO A 207 -26.63 28.69 -15.02
CA PRO A 207 -27.26 29.99 -14.87
C PRO A 207 -28.62 30.00 -15.58
N SER A 208 -29.70 30.41 -14.91
CA SER A 208 -30.94 30.79 -15.60
C SER A 208 -30.90 32.29 -15.93
N LEU A 209 -30.54 32.60 -17.17
CA LEU A 209 -30.73 33.91 -17.77
C LEU A 209 -32.19 34.10 -18.21
N ALA A 210 -32.74 35.24 -17.81
CA ALA A 210 -33.73 36.08 -18.49
C ALA A 210 -35.22 35.66 -18.57
N SER A 211 -36.05 36.43 -17.86
CA SER A 211 -37.25 37.05 -18.44
C SER A 211 -37.61 38.34 -17.68
N GLY A 212 -36.83 39.39 -17.94
CA GLY A 212 -37.12 40.74 -17.44
C GLY A 212 -37.23 41.72 -18.60
N SER A 213 -38.47 42.05 -18.99
CA SER A 213 -38.91 43.32 -19.60
C SER A 213 -40.37 43.19 -20.05
N PRO A 214 -41.20 44.26 -20.13
CA PRO A 214 -40.83 45.67 -20.11
C PRO A 214 -41.63 46.58 -19.15
N SER A 215 -41.11 47.80 -19.01
CA SER A 215 -41.74 49.12 -18.75
C SER A 215 -43.27 49.19 -18.56
N VAL A 216 -43.75 49.96 -17.57
CA VAL A 216 -43.96 51.43 -17.59
C VAL A 216 -43.92 51.95 -16.14
#